data_AF-A0ABD6EU63-F1
#
_entry.id   AF-A0ABD6EU63-F1
#
_cell.length_a   1.000
_cell.length_b   1.000
_cell.length_c   1.000
_cell.angle_alpha   90.00
_cell.angle_beta   90.00
_cell.angle_gamma   90.00
#
_symmetry.space_group_name_H-M   'P 1'
#
loop_
_entity.id
_entity.type
_entity.pdbx_description
1 polymer ?
#
loop_
_entity_poly.entity_id
_entity_poly.type
_entity_poly.pdbx_seq_one_letter_code
_entity_poly.pdbx_strand_id
1 'polypeptide(L)'
;MVLDIDLFRAEKGGNPDIIRESQRKRFKDVTLVDRVIQSDQQWRRDRFTMDNLNRLKNVCSKAVGEKMKKKEPIGNSEAIPDSITDDLENMTSDCLKDLQISQIKKLRVLVDQKMKEAEEDMKRQETERHQALIQIGNILDDSVPVSDDEENNRVEKVYGDVTTRKKYSHSCKARPISPIRTPKSMSVKNNSATINVGWLDD
;
A
#
# COMPACT_ATOMS: atom_id res chain seq x y z
N MET A 1 5.94 -7.05 6.38
CA MET A 1 5.62 -6.14 7.52
C MET A 1 6.09 -4.76 7.14
N VAL A 2 5.29 -3.74 7.40
CA VAL A 2 5.53 -2.36 6.93
C VAL A 2 5.33 -1.38 8.08
N LEU A 3 5.91 -0.19 7.98
CA LEU A 3 5.68 0.90 8.94
C LEU A 3 4.20 1.28 9.02
N ASP A 4 3.79 1.75 10.19
CA ASP A 4 2.44 2.27 10.40
C ASP A 4 2.24 3.55 9.59
N ILE A 5 1.09 3.67 8.94
CA ILE A 5 0.72 4.81 8.11
C ILE A 5 0.52 6.07 8.96
N ASP A 6 0.14 5.91 10.24
CA ASP A 6 -0.11 7.06 11.11
C ASP A 6 1.18 7.85 11.42
N LEU A 7 2.36 7.23 11.28
CA LEU A 7 3.66 7.93 11.35
C LEU A 7 3.88 8.93 10.22
N PHE A 8 3.24 8.72 9.06
CA PHE A 8 3.32 9.63 7.91
C PHE A 8 2.32 10.79 8.01
N ARG A 9 1.38 10.73 8.95
CA ARG A 9 0.29 11.69 9.10
C ARG A 9 0.59 12.69 10.22
N ALA A 10 0.95 13.91 9.82
CA ALA A 10 1.22 15.01 10.76
C ALA A 10 0.05 15.30 11.71
N GLU A 11 -1.19 15.23 11.21
CA GLU A 11 -2.39 15.52 12.03
C GLU A 11 -2.67 14.49 13.13
N LYS A 12 -2.12 13.27 13.00
CA LYS A 12 -2.26 12.21 14.00
C LYS A 12 -1.06 12.14 14.96
N GLY A 13 -0.12 13.08 14.88
CA GLY A 13 1.08 13.12 15.71
C GLY A 13 2.29 12.39 15.12
N GLY A 14 2.23 11.94 13.86
CA GLY A 14 3.38 11.40 13.14
C GLY A 14 4.31 12.52 12.63
N ASN A 15 5.60 12.21 12.46
CA ASN A 15 6.55 13.14 11.84
C ASN A 15 7.22 12.50 10.61
N PRO A 16 6.84 12.90 9.38
CA PRO A 16 7.40 12.33 8.16
C PRO A 16 8.89 12.64 7.98
N ASP A 17 9.42 13.70 8.61
CA ASP A 17 10.84 14.08 8.49
C ASP A 17 11.77 13.03 9.11
N ILE A 18 11.36 12.40 10.21
CA ILE A 18 12.13 11.31 10.84
C ILE A 18 12.29 10.14 9.86
N ILE A 19 11.24 9.85 9.09
CA ILE A 19 11.25 8.79 8.08
C ILE A 19 12.16 9.17 6.92
N ARG A 20 12.13 10.44 6.48
CA ARG A 20 13.03 10.96 5.45
C ARG A 20 14.50 10.87 5.86
N GLU A 21 14.82 11.20 7.11
CA GLU A 21 16.17 11.08 7.66
C GLU A 21 16.62 9.62 7.77
N SER A 22 15.75 8.73 8.23
CA SER A 22 16.02 7.28 8.26
C SER A 22 16.34 6.75 6.87
N GLN A 23 15.58 7.16 5.84
CA GLN A 23 15.85 6.77 4.46
C GLN A 23 17.17 7.32 3.92
N ARG A 24 17.51 8.56 4.28
CA ARG A 24 18.81 9.16 3.93
C ARG A 24 19.97 8.40 4.59
N LYS A 25 19.85 8.03 5.86
CA LYS A 25 20.84 7.19 6.58
C LYS A 25 20.99 5.80 5.94
N ARG A 26 19.96 5.30 5.24
CA ARG A 26 19.98 4.03 4.49
C ARG A 26 20.43 4.18 3.03
N PHE A 27 20.84 5.38 2.60
CA PHE A 27 21.20 5.68 1.20
C PHE A 27 20.08 5.34 0.19
N LYS A 28 18.82 5.45 0.63
CA LYS A 28 17.63 5.21 -0.20
C LYS A 28 16.96 6.51 -0.62
N ASP A 29 16.12 6.40 -1.63
CA ASP A 29 15.35 7.54 -2.15
C ASP A 29 14.32 8.05 -1.13
N VAL A 30 14.41 9.36 -0.85
CA VAL A 30 13.53 10.09 0.07
C VAL A 30 12.19 10.41 -0.60
N THR A 31 12.14 10.53 -1.93
CA THR A 31 10.91 10.90 -2.66
C THR A 31 9.78 9.88 -2.49
N LEU A 32 10.12 8.64 -2.14
CA LEU A 32 9.15 7.59 -1.81
C LEU A 32 8.24 7.99 -0.64
N VAL A 33 8.78 8.71 0.35
CA VAL A 33 7.99 9.19 1.50
C VAL A 33 6.93 10.20 1.04
N ASP A 34 7.31 11.10 0.14
CA ASP A 34 6.39 12.11 -0.40
C ASP A 34 5.29 11.49 -1.25
N ARG A 35 5.62 10.47 -2.06
CA ARG A 35 4.64 9.69 -2.83
C ARG A 35 3.61 9.02 -1.92
N VAL A 36 4.06 8.39 -0.81
CA VAL A 36 3.15 7.77 0.16
C VAL A 36 2.18 8.80 0.75
N ILE A 37 2.69 9.98 1.11
CA ILE A 37 1.86 11.07 1.66
C ILE A 37 0.84 11.55 0.62
N GLN A 38 1.26 11.73 -0.63
CA GLN A 38 0.38 12.15 -1.72
C GLN A 38 -0.72 11.14 -1.99
N SER A 39 -0.38 9.85 -2.14
CA SER A 39 -1.36 8.78 -2.37
C SER A 39 -2.31 8.62 -1.17
N ASP A 40 -1.83 8.75 0.07
CA ASP A 40 -2.70 8.72 1.27
C ASP A 40 -3.66 9.92 1.32
N GLN A 41 -3.18 11.12 0.98
CA GLN A 41 -4.04 12.31 0.91
C GLN A 41 -5.12 12.14 -0.17
N GLN A 42 -4.74 11.65 -1.34
CA GLN A 42 -5.70 11.43 -2.42
C GLN A 42 -6.73 10.36 -2.03
N TRP A 43 -6.28 9.23 -1.48
CA TRP A 43 -7.18 8.18 -0.99
C TRP A 43 -8.16 8.70 0.08
N ARG A 44 -7.72 9.59 0.99
CA ARG A 44 -8.60 10.21 1.99
C ARG A 44 -9.63 11.16 1.38
N ARG A 45 -9.25 11.93 0.34
CA ARG A 45 -10.20 12.77 -0.42
C ARG A 45 -11.22 11.88 -1.12
N ASP A 46 -10.77 10.86 -1.83
CA ASP A 46 -11.63 9.93 -2.57
C ASP A 46 -12.58 9.16 -1.62
N ARG A 47 -12.11 8.83 -0.41
CA ARG A 47 -12.95 8.24 0.63
C ARG A 47 -14.06 9.19 1.08
N PHE A 48 -13.72 10.45 1.31
CA PHE A 48 -14.69 11.48 1.70
C PHE A 48 -15.71 11.74 0.58
N THR A 49 -15.27 11.84 -0.67
CA THR A 49 -16.17 12.01 -1.81
C THR A 49 -17.09 10.79 -1.97
N MET A 50 -16.58 9.57 -1.80
CA MET A 50 -17.41 8.36 -1.81
C MET A 50 -18.49 8.37 -0.71
N ASP A 51 -18.15 8.79 0.52
CA ASP A 51 -19.13 8.90 1.61
C ASP A 51 -20.20 9.96 1.30
N ASN A 52 -19.81 11.09 0.67
CA ASN A 52 -20.75 12.12 0.20
C ASN A 52 -21.67 11.60 -0.92
N LEU A 53 -21.13 10.88 -1.91
CA LEU A 53 -21.90 10.27 -2.99
C LEU A 53 -22.90 9.23 -2.46
N ASN A 54 -22.50 8.42 -1.47
CA ASN A 54 -23.39 7.49 -0.77
C ASN A 54 -24.54 8.22 -0.05
N ARG A 55 -24.23 9.32 0.62
CA ARG A 55 -25.25 10.17 1.25
C ARG A 55 -26.22 10.73 0.20
N LEU A 56 -25.70 11.27 -0.91
CA LEU A 56 -26.50 11.81 -2.00
C LEU A 56 -27.44 10.76 -2.60
N LYS A 57 -26.93 9.56 -2.89
CA LYS A 57 -27.72 8.42 -3.38
C LYS A 57 -28.90 8.09 -2.47
N ASN A 58 -28.66 8.07 -1.16
CA ASN A 58 -29.70 7.80 -0.17
C ASN A 58 -30.76 8.93 -0.12
N VAL A 59 -30.33 10.20 -0.21
CA VAL A 59 -31.24 11.34 -0.27
C VAL A 59 -32.08 11.32 -1.54
N CYS A 60 -31.47 11.07 -2.71
CA CYS A 60 -32.18 10.92 -3.98
C CYS A 60 -33.23 9.80 -3.91
N SER A 61 -32.90 8.68 -3.28
CA SER A 61 -33.84 7.55 -3.11
C SER A 61 -35.04 7.92 -2.22
N LYS A 62 -34.81 8.67 -1.14
CA LYS A 62 -35.89 9.19 -0.28
C LYS A 62 -36.78 10.19 -1.01
N ALA A 63 -36.19 11.13 -1.75
CA ALA A 63 -36.92 12.12 -2.53
C ALA A 63 -37.83 11.48 -3.58
N VAL A 64 -37.37 10.44 -4.29
CA VAL A 64 -38.21 9.66 -5.21
C VAL A 64 -39.38 9.01 -4.48
N GLY A 65 -39.14 8.40 -3.32
CA GLY A 65 -40.20 7.78 -2.51
C GLY A 65 -41.27 8.77 -2.05
N GLU A 66 -40.87 9.98 -1.64
CA GLU A 66 -41.78 11.05 -1.24
C GLU A 66 -42.61 11.58 -2.41
N LYS A 67 -41.99 11.81 -3.59
CA LYS A 67 -42.68 12.28 -4.80
C LYS A 67 -43.65 11.25 -5.36
N MET A 68 -43.29 9.96 -5.29
CA MET A 68 -44.18 8.86 -5.66
C MET A 68 -45.40 8.77 -4.73
N LYS A 69 -45.22 8.99 -3.41
CA LYS A 69 -46.35 9.06 -2.46
C LYS A 69 -47.29 10.23 -2.76
N LYS A 70 -46.75 11.36 -3.22
CA LYS A 70 -47.52 12.56 -3.60
C LYS A 70 -48.20 12.46 -4.98
N LYS A 71 -48.01 11.36 -5.73
CA LYS A 71 -48.57 11.14 -7.08
C LYS A 71 -48.20 12.23 -8.10
N GLU A 72 -47.01 12.80 -7.97
CA GLU A 72 -46.49 13.75 -8.96
C GLU A 72 -46.26 13.05 -10.32
N PRO A 73 -46.51 13.73 -11.45
CA PRO A 73 -46.32 13.13 -12.76
C PRO A 73 -44.85 12.76 -12.99
N ILE A 74 -44.64 11.57 -13.56
CA ILE A 74 -43.33 11.12 -14.03
C ILE A 74 -43.04 11.91 -15.31
N GLY A 75 -42.56 13.15 -15.16
CA GLY A 75 -42.29 14.03 -16.29
C GLY A 75 -41.28 13.45 -17.27
N ASN A 76 -41.41 13.80 -18.55
CA ASN A 76 -40.58 13.31 -19.66
C ASN A 76 -39.30 14.14 -19.91
N SER A 77 -38.94 15.06 -19.01
CA SER A 77 -37.74 15.86 -19.21
C SER A 77 -36.49 15.04 -18.89
N GLU A 78 -35.81 14.63 -19.96
CA GLU A 78 -34.64 13.78 -19.93
C GLU A 78 -33.33 14.54 -19.66
N ALA A 79 -33.34 15.86 -19.78
CA ALA A 79 -32.17 16.71 -19.62
C ALA A 79 -31.87 16.99 -18.14
N ILE A 80 -30.67 16.62 -17.72
CA ILE A 80 -30.07 17.07 -16.45
C ILE A 80 -29.40 18.41 -16.78
N PRO A 81 -29.59 19.48 -15.98
CA PRO A 81 -28.85 20.72 -16.18
C PRO A 81 -27.35 20.45 -15.96
N ASP A 82 -26.50 20.90 -16.89
CA ASP A 82 -25.04 20.71 -16.82
C ASP A 82 -24.43 21.30 -15.53
N SER A 83 -25.08 22.31 -14.95
CA SER A 83 -24.76 22.90 -13.65
C SER A 83 -24.89 21.93 -12.47
N ILE A 84 -25.68 20.85 -12.57
CA ILE A 84 -25.86 19.86 -11.50
C ILE A 84 -24.80 18.77 -11.59
N THR A 85 -24.22 18.53 -12.76
CA THR A 85 -23.17 17.53 -12.98
C THR A 85 -21.82 17.93 -12.37
N ASP A 86 -21.53 19.23 -12.29
CA ASP A 86 -20.24 19.72 -11.81
C ASP A 86 -20.17 19.82 -10.27
N ASP A 87 -21.31 20.02 -9.60
CA ASP A 87 -21.40 20.21 -8.14
C ASP A 87 -22.04 19.02 -7.40
N LEU A 88 -21.81 17.78 -7.87
CA LEU A 88 -22.35 16.57 -7.21
C LEU A 88 -21.97 16.47 -5.73
N GLU A 89 -20.82 17.02 -5.34
CA GLU A 89 -20.23 16.87 -4.00
C GLU A 89 -20.91 17.75 -2.94
N ASN A 90 -21.57 18.86 -3.33
CA ASN A 90 -22.16 19.85 -2.42
C ASN A 90 -23.70 19.89 -2.44
N MET A 91 -24.34 18.89 -3.05
CA MET A 91 -25.79 18.88 -3.24
C MET A 91 -26.58 18.97 -1.92
N THR A 92 -27.33 20.07 -1.77
CA THR A 92 -28.24 20.31 -0.65
C THR A 92 -29.63 19.69 -0.92
N SER A 93 -30.36 19.36 0.15
CA SER A 93 -31.70 18.76 0.07
C SER A 93 -32.73 19.64 -0.64
N ASP A 94 -32.44 20.92 -0.81
CA ASP A 94 -33.36 21.91 -1.36
C ASP A 94 -33.41 21.86 -2.88
N CYS A 95 -32.27 21.66 -3.55
CA CYS A 95 -32.24 21.52 -5.01
C CYS A 95 -33.03 20.28 -5.50
N LEU A 96 -33.11 19.21 -4.70
CA LEU A 96 -33.83 17.98 -5.08
C LEU A 96 -35.36 18.11 -5.09
N LYS A 97 -35.90 19.14 -4.41
CA LYS A 97 -37.35 19.38 -4.35
C LYS A 97 -37.90 19.85 -5.69
N ASP A 98 -37.10 20.55 -6.49
CA ASP A 98 -37.56 21.16 -7.74
C ASP A 98 -37.44 20.22 -8.95
N LEU A 99 -36.64 19.14 -8.85
CA LEU A 99 -36.42 18.21 -9.97
C LEU A 99 -37.56 17.20 -10.19
N GLN A 100 -37.78 16.78 -11.43
CA GLN A 100 -38.73 15.71 -11.75
C GLN A 100 -38.19 14.32 -11.35
N ILE A 101 -39.10 13.35 -11.13
CA ILE A 101 -38.73 11.97 -10.74
C ILE A 101 -37.80 11.30 -11.76
N SER A 102 -37.98 11.54 -13.05
CA SER A 102 -37.14 11.01 -14.14
C SER A 102 -35.69 11.51 -14.03
N GLN A 103 -35.50 12.79 -13.74
CA GLN A 103 -34.18 13.40 -13.55
C GLN A 103 -33.48 12.83 -12.32
N ILE A 104 -34.19 12.66 -11.19
CA ILE A 104 -33.61 12.08 -9.97
C ILE A 104 -33.18 10.61 -10.19
N LYS A 105 -33.94 9.85 -10.97
CA LYS A 105 -33.56 8.47 -11.35
C LYS A 105 -32.29 8.44 -12.21
N LYS A 106 -32.15 9.37 -13.17
CA LYS A 106 -30.93 9.48 -13.99
C LYS A 106 -29.72 9.92 -13.14
N LEU A 107 -29.89 10.91 -12.27
CA LEU A 107 -28.86 11.34 -11.32
C LEU A 107 -28.36 10.17 -10.45
N ARG A 108 -29.25 9.30 -9.99
CA ARG A 108 -28.85 8.09 -9.25
C ARG A 108 -27.96 7.18 -10.08
N VAL A 109 -28.28 6.95 -11.36
CA VAL A 109 -27.45 6.13 -12.26
C VAL A 109 -26.07 6.78 -12.45
N LEU A 110 -26.00 8.10 -12.60
CA LEU A 110 -24.73 8.83 -12.70
C LEU A 110 -23.91 8.75 -11.41
N VAL A 111 -24.55 8.90 -10.24
CA VAL A 111 -23.90 8.72 -8.94
C VAL A 111 -23.37 7.30 -8.78
N ASP A 112 -24.15 6.28 -9.17
CA ASP A 112 -23.71 4.89 -9.14
C ASP A 112 -22.51 4.64 -10.07
N GLN A 113 -22.43 5.33 -11.22
CA GLN A 113 -21.27 5.27 -12.11
C GLN A 113 -20.05 5.97 -11.50
N LYS A 114 -20.23 7.19 -10.97
CA LYS A 114 -19.15 7.96 -10.31
C LYS A 114 -18.60 7.25 -9.08
N MET A 115 -19.45 6.57 -8.32
CA MET A 115 -19.02 5.75 -7.20
C MET A 115 -18.12 4.59 -7.64
N LYS A 116 -18.39 3.96 -8.78
CA LYS A 116 -17.51 2.89 -9.32
C LYS A 116 -16.16 3.44 -9.75
N GLU A 117 -16.15 4.57 -10.45
CA GLU A 117 -14.90 5.27 -10.83
C GLU A 117 -14.06 5.61 -9.59
N ALA A 118 -14.69 6.18 -8.55
CA ALA A 118 -14.02 6.50 -7.29
C ALA A 118 -13.51 5.25 -6.54
N GLU A 119 -14.24 4.14 -6.58
CA GLU A 119 -13.81 2.87 -5.97
C GLU A 119 -12.55 2.30 -6.65
N GLU A 120 -12.51 2.36 -7.99
CA GLU A 120 -11.33 1.95 -8.76
C GLU A 120 -10.13 2.85 -8.50
N ASP A 121 -10.35 4.17 -8.42
CA ASP A 121 -9.31 5.15 -8.10
C ASP A 121 -8.75 4.95 -6.68
N MET A 122 -9.61 4.74 -5.69
CA MET A 122 -9.18 4.40 -4.32
C MET A 122 -8.34 3.14 -4.29
N LYS A 123 -8.74 2.09 -5.03
CA LYS A 123 -7.98 0.84 -5.10
C LYS A 123 -6.62 1.06 -5.76
N ARG A 124 -6.55 1.88 -6.83
CA ARG A 124 -5.28 2.26 -7.47
C ARG A 124 -4.37 2.97 -6.47
N GLN A 125 -4.87 3.99 -5.75
CA GLN A 125 -4.11 4.72 -4.75
C GLN A 125 -3.65 3.82 -3.59
N GLU A 126 -4.47 2.86 -3.16
CA GLU A 126 -4.10 1.90 -2.12
C GLU A 126 -2.94 1.01 -2.58
N THR A 127 -2.98 0.52 -3.82
CA THR A 127 -1.88 -0.30 -4.37
C THR A 127 -0.59 0.48 -4.54
N GLU A 128 -0.66 1.72 -5.03
CA GLU A 128 0.50 2.60 -5.19
C GLU A 128 1.13 2.93 -3.84
N ARG A 129 0.29 3.34 -2.87
CA ARG A 129 0.71 3.58 -1.49
C ARG A 129 1.37 2.34 -0.88
N HIS A 130 0.79 1.16 -1.06
CA HIS A 130 1.33 -0.08 -0.51
C HIS A 130 2.68 -0.46 -1.15
N GLN A 131 2.82 -0.32 -2.46
CA GLN A 131 4.08 -0.58 -3.16
C GLN A 131 5.20 0.35 -2.67
N ALA A 132 4.91 1.63 -2.49
CA ALA A 132 5.87 2.58 -1.94
C ALA A 132 6.23 2.24 -0.47
N LEU A 133 5.22 1.91 0.34
CA LEU A 133 5.40 1.51 1.73
C LEU A 133 6.29 0.27 1.91
N ILE A 134 6.19 -0.74 1.03
CA ILE A 134 7.06 -1.94 1.09
C ILE A 134 8.55 -1.58 0.93
N GLN A 135 8.88 -0.56 0.14
CA GLN A 135 10.25 -0.15 -0.11
C GLN A 135 10.87 0.62 1.07
N ILE A 136 10.01 1.20 1.92
CA ILE A 136 10.42 1.98 3.09
C ILE A 136 10.79 1.04 4.24
N GLY A 137 12.02 1.17 4.73
CA GLY A 137 12.53 0.40 5.87
C GLY A 137 12.02 0.94 7.22
N ASN A 138 12.25 0.19 8.28
CA ASN A 138 11.96 0.65 9.64
C ASN A 138 12.80 1.88 10.02
N ILE A 139 12.38 2.63 11.04
CA ILE A 139 13.16 3.72 11.62
C ILE A 139 14.46 3.13 12.20
N LEU A 140 15.58 3.74 11.84
CA LEU A 140 16.90 3.38 12.36
C LEU A 140 17.06 3.90 13.79
N ASP A 141 17.61 3.06 14.67
CA ASP A 141 18.07 3.48 15.98
C ASP A 141 19.34 4.34 15.88
N ASP A 142 19.57 5.20 16.86
CA ASP A 142 20.70 6.13 16.87
C ASP A 142 22.07 5.42 16.99
N SER A 143 22.09 4.19 17.50
CA SER A 143 23.33 3.40 17.63
C SER A 143 23.80 2.76 16.32
N VAL A 144 22.98 2.75 15.27
CA VAL A 144 23.30 2.05 14.02
C VAL A 144 24.37 2.83 13.23
N PRO A 145 25.50 2.20 12.88
CA PRO A 145 26.52 2.84 12.05
C PRO A 145 25.98 3.15 10.65
N VAL A 146 26.19 4.39 10.19
CA VAL A 146 25.75 4.86 8.86
C VAL A 146 26.90 4.64 7.87
N SER A 147 26.81 3.59 7.07
CA SER A 147 27.75 3.25 5.99
C SER A 147 27.00 2.50 4.89
N ASP A 148 27.44 2.66 3.64
CA ASP A 148 26.92 1.92 2.48
C ASP A 148 27.67 0.57 2.28
N ASP A 149 28.88 0.46 2.84
CA ASP A 149 29.71 -0.75 2.77
C ASP A 149 29.62 -1.61 4.05
N GLU A 150 29.44 -2.92 3.87
CA GLU A 150 29.39 -3.92 4.96
C GLU A 150 30.75 -4.11 5.67
N GLU A 151 31.85 -3.69 5.06
CA GLU A 151 33.18 -3.77 5.67
C GLU A 151 33.31 -2.84 6.89
N ASN A 152 32.50 -1.78 6.96
CA ASN A 152 32.48 -0.83 8.07
C ASN A 152 31.58 -1.26 9.23
N ASN A 153 31.15 -2.53 9.26
CA ASN A 153 30.34 -3.07 10.34
C ASN A 153 31.10 -3.01 11.67
N ARG A 154 30.48 -2.38 12.68
CA ARG A 154 31.02 -2.32 14.04
C ARG A 154 31.03 -3.71 14.67
N VAL A 155 32.20 -4.16 15.12
CA VAL A 155 32.33 -5.39 15.93
C VAL A 155 31.91 -5.06 17.37
N GLU A 156 30.75 -5.54 17.78
CA GLU A 156 30.23 -5.30 19.14
C GLU A 156 30.92 -6.19 20.19
N LYS A 157 31.08 -7.48 19.88
CA LYS A 157 31.64 -8.47 20.80
C LYS A 157 32.43 -9.52 20.04
N VAL A 158 33.53 -9.97 20.64
CA VAL A 158 34.33 -11.11 20.18
C VAL A 158 34.39 -12.11 21.34
N TYR A 159 34.26 -13.41 21.03
CA TYR A 159 34.32 -14.47 22.02
C TYR A 159 35.26 -15.59 21.57
N GLY A 160 36.15 -16.03 22.47
CA GLY A 160 37.19 -17.02 22.17
C GLY A 160 38.33 -16.47 21.32
N ASP A 161 39.17 -17.36 20.79
CA ASP A 161 40.22 -16.99 19.85
C ASP A 161 39.72 -17.08 18.40
N VAL A 162 39.63 -15.92 17.76
CA VAL A 162 39.18 -15.76 16.36
C VAL A 162 40.31 -15.71 15.35
N THR A 163 41.57 -15.74 15.80
CA THR A 163 42.75 -15.61 14.93
C THR A 163 43.33 -16.96 14.49
N THR A 164 43.00 -18.03 15.20
CA THR A 164 43.47 -19.39 14.87
C THR A 164 43.06 -19.80 13.46
N ARG A 165 44.05 -20.12 12.61
CA ARG A 165 43.83 -20.73 11.29
C ARG A 165 44.06 -22.24 11.33
N LYS A 166 43.12 -23.01 10.75
CA LYS A 166 43.22 -24.47 10.61
C LYS A 166 43.67 -24.84 9.19
N LYS A 167 44.33 -26.01 9.05
CA LYS A 167 44.88 -26.51 7.78
C LYS A 167 43.86 -26.68 6.65
N TYR A 168 42.61 -27.05 6.98
CA TYR A 168 41.56 -27.35 6.00
C TYR A 168 40.34 -26.43 6.17
N SER A 169 39.84 -25.90 5.04
CA SER A 169 38.53 -25.24 4.93
C SER A 169 37.37 -26.24 5.09
N HIS A 170 36.17 -25.75 5.41
CA HIS A 170 34.94 -26.54 5.49
C HIS A 170 34.68 -27.33 4.19
N SER A 171 34.93 -26.72 3.02
CA SER A 171 34.73 -27.35 1.71
C SER A 171 35.73 -28.46 1.37
N CYS A 172 36.94 -28.42 1.93
CA CYS A 172 37.96 -29.46 1.72
C CYS A 172 37.80 -30.63 2.70
N LYS A 173 37.35 -30.37 3.94
CA LYS A 173 36.93 -31.43 4.88
C LYS A 173 35.73 -32.23 4.37
N ALA A 174 34.96 -31.62 3.45
CA ALA A 174 33.75 -32.19 2.88
C ALA A 174 33.95 -33.47 2.03
N ARG A 175 35.18 -33.74 1.55
CA ARG A 175 35.43 -34.82 0.56
C ARG A 175 35.85 -36.18 1.14
N PRO A 176 36.73 -36.25 2.17
CA PRO A 176 37.18 -37.54 2.66
C PRO A 176 36.30 -38.15 3.77
N ILE A 177 35.59 -37.35 4.58
CA ILE A 177 34.88 -37.84 5.79
C ILE A 177 33.43 -37.28 5.88
N SER A 178 33.16 -36.14 5.25
CA SER A 178 31.88 -35.45 5.44
C SER A 178 30.72 -36.10 4.68
N PRO A 179 29.51 -36.05 5.26
CA PRO A 179 28.31 -36.62 4.68
C PRO A 179 27.69 -35.75 3.58
N ILE A 180 28.33 -34.66 3.15
CA ILE A 180 27.74 -33.70 2.21
C ILE A 180 28.41 -33.88 0.85
N ARG A 181 27.62 -34.29 -0.14
CA ARG A 181 28.10 -34.48 -1.52
C ARG A 181 27.46 -33.47 -2.46
N THR A 182 28.30 -32.84 -3.27
CA THR A 182 27.93 -32.06 -4.46
C THR A 182 28.40 -32.82 -5.70
N PRO A 183 27.70 -33.89 -6.15
CA PRO A 183 28.13 -34.68 -7.30
C PRO A 183 27.99 -33.89 -8.61
N LYS A 184 29.00 -33.98 -9.48
CA LYS A 184 28.98 -33.37 -10.83
C LYS A 184 27.86 -33.91 -11.74
N SER A 185 27.26 -35.05 -11.40
CA SER A 185 26.30 -35.78 -12.24
C SER A 185 24.84 -35.67 -11.79
N MET A 186 24.50 -34.69 -10.93
CA MET A 186 23.10 -34.47 -10.54
C MET A 186 22.30 -33.88 -11.72
N SER A 187 21.84 -34.75 -12.62
CA SER A 187 20.86 -34.41 -13.67
C SER A 187 19.45 -34.16 -13.11
N VAL A 188 19.26 -34.24 -11.79
CA VAL A 188 17.94 -34.29 -11.12
C VAL A 188 17.65 -33.04 -10.27
N LYS A 189 18.61 -32.15 -9.99
CA LYS A 189 18.36 -30.88 -9.27
C LYS A 189 19.26 -29.74 -9.79
N ASN A 190 18.73 -28.51 -9.68
CA ASN A 190 19.33 -27.25 -10.14
C ASN A 190 20.68 -26.94 -9.46
N ASN A 191 21.41 -25.95 -10.01
CA ASN A 191 22.68 -25.46 -9.46
C ASN A 191 22.59 -25.16 -7.95
N SER A 192 23.69 -25.42 -7.24
CA SER A 192 23.87 -25.29 -5.77
C SER A 192 23.13 -26.33 -4.90
N ALA A 193 22.57 -27.38 -5.49
CA ALA A 193 21.99 -28.48 -4.72
C ALA A 193 23.05 -29.35 -4.02
N THR A 194 22.81 -29.65 -2.75
CA THR A 194 23.64 -30.54 -1.90
C THR A 194 22.82 -31.75 -1.45
N ILE A 195 23.46 -32.92 -1.37
CA ILE A 195 22.86 -34.12 -0.76
C ILE A 195 23.62 -34.44 0.52
N ASN A 196 22.88 -34.61 1.63
CA ASN A 196 23.40 -35.15 2.88
C ASN A 196 23.19 -36.67 2.89
N VAL A 197 24.26 -37.45 2.90
CA VAL A 197 24.26 -38.92 2.78
C VAL A 197 24.56 -39.65 4.09
N GLY A 198 24.62 -38.94 5.23
CA GLY A 198 24.98 -39.53 6.53
C GLY A 198 26.48 -39.75 6.69
N TRP A 199 26.98 -39.68 7.92
CA TRP A 199 28.39 -39.97 8.20
C TRP A 199 28.62 -41.46 7.94
N LEU A 200 29.76 -41.80 7.34
CA LEU A 200 30.19 -43.19 7.31
C LEU A 200 30.62 -43.53 8.73
N ASP A 201 29.77 -44.27 9.45
CA ASP A 201 30.17 -44.96 10.68
C ASP A 201 31.08 -46.13 10.24
N ASP A 202 32.32 -46.15 10.74
CA ASP A 202 33.23 -47.30 10.62
C ASP A 202 32.73 -48.49 11.46
#